data_AF-A0A101GQ09-F1
#
_entry.id   AF-A0A101GQ09-F1
#
_cell.length_a   1.000
_cell.length_b   1.000
_cell.length_c   1.000
_cell.angle_alpha   90.00
_cell.angle_beta   90.00
_cell.angle_gamma   90.00
#
_symmetry.space_group_name_H-M   'P 1'
#
loop_
_entity.id
_entity.type
_entity.pdbx_description
1 polymer ?
#
loop_
_entity_poly.entity_id
_entity_poly.type
_entity_poly.pdbx_seq_one_letter_code
_entity_poly.pdbx_strand_id
1 'polypeptide(L)'
;MRLRELLGIEKNSGSELSGQRESISSDAPGDTPAADRTSGQKVMELSVVITLSDDSQIGRSALILASTTGSEEERVLKEQICDFGWKAVATEVGGLAGDLPQKITRAVVGAALNGEIVRKKSNEMHALMHAAFEAMNGFISVGMLEASIGVKIGIVRNRHWIAVAVVGDTAYHAVAHHERCGLGVMHI
;
A
#
# COMPACT_ATOMS: atom_id res chain seq x y z
N MET A 1 -7.46 4.15 2.33
CA MET A 1 -7.73 4.33 3.78
C MET A 1 -6.79 5.43 4.30
N ARG A 2 -7.28 6.51 4.95
CA ARG A 2 -6.43 7.68 5.29
C ARG A 2 -5.67 7.45 6.61
N LEU A 3 -4.36 7.67 6.59
CA LEU A 3 -3.39 7.50 7.70
C LEU A 3 -3.71 8.23 9.02
N ARG A 4 -4.80 9.03 9.07
CA ARG A 4 -5.23 9.80 10.24
C ARG A 4 -5.98 8.96 11.29
N GLU A 5 -6.58 7.84 10.90
CA GLU A 5 -7.35 6.99 11.82
C GLU A 5 -6.45 6.06 12.68
N LEU A 6 -5.17 5.91 12.33
CA LEU A 6 -4.23 5.04 13.05
C LEU A 6 -3.65 5.67 14.33
N LEU A 7 -3.82 6.98 14.54
CA LEU A 7 -3.12 7.74 15.60
C LEU A 7 -4.00 8.13 16.80
N GLY A 8 -5.26 7.68 16.87
CA GLY A 8 -6.00 7.59 18.13
C GLY A 8 -6.02 8.83 19.02
N ILE A 9 -6.23 10.03 18.45
CA ILE A 9 -6.47 11.24 19.24
C ILE A 9 -7.93 11.66 19.06
N GLU A 10 -8.81 11.02 19.83
CA GLU A 10 -10.08 11.62 20.23
C GLU A 10 -10.09 11.74 21.76
N LYS A 11 -10.09 12.97 22.27
CA LYS A 11 -10.55 13.27 23.63
C LYS A 11 -11.27 14.61 23.65
N ASN A 12 -12.57 14.54 23.89
CA ASN A 12 -13.42 15.56 24.52
C ASN A 12 -14.52 14.75 25.23
N SER A 13 -15.00 14.98 26.46
CA SER A 13 -14.84 16.06 27.45
C SER A 13 -15.60 15.65 28.73
N GLY A 14 -15.18 16.16 29.90
CA GLY A 14 -15.93 16.24 31.18
C GLY A 14 -15.61 15.13 32.21
N SER A 15 -15.37 15.37 33.51
CA SER A 15 -15.59 16.54 34.38
C SER A 15 -14.75 16.47 35.69
N GLU A 16 -14.30 17.65 36.15
CA GLU A 16 -14.20 18.14 37.55
C GLU A 16 -13.32 17.45 38.63
N LEU A 17 -12.24 18.12 39.10
CA LEU A 17 -12.20 18.92 40.37
C LEU A 17 -10.77 19.35 40.81
N SER A 18 -10.68 20.66 41.09
CA SER A 18 -9.89 21.42 42.10
C SER A 18 -8.35 21.28 42.25
N GLY A 19 -7.66 22.43 42.18
CA GLY A 19 -6.35 22.65 42.79
C GLY A 19 -5.66 23.95 42.33
N GLN A 20 -5.71 24.98 43.15
CA GLN A 20 -5.14 26.33 42.94
C GLN A 20 -3.61 26.35 42.72
N ARG A 21 -3.12 27.25 41.85
CA ARG A 21 -2.01 28.20 42.17
C ARG A 21 -1.72 29.24 41.06
N GLU A 22 -1.77 30.49 41.51
CA GLU A 22 -0.94 31.67 41.19
C GLU A 22 -0.82 32.25 39.76
N SER A 23 -1.18 33.53 39.71
CA SER A 23 -1.19 34.47 38.59
C SER A 23 0.16 35.18 38.40
N ILE A 24 0.68 35.23 37.17
CA ILE A 24 1.58 36.29 36.70
C ILE A 24 1.16 36.68 35.27
N SER A 25 0.89 37.97 35.08
CA SER A 25 0.51 38.62 33.83
C SER A 25 1.74 39.10 33.04
N SER A 26 1.76 38.89 31.72
CA SER A 26 2.48 39.79 30.81
C SER A 26 1.82 39.81 29.42
N ASP A 27 1.38 40.99 29.01
CA ASP A 27 0.70 41.31 27.75
C ASP A 27 1.64 41.33 26.51
N ALA A 28 1.21 40.59 25.47
CA ALA A 28 1.20 40.88 24.00
C ALA A 28 2.51 41.20 23.22
N PRO A 29 2.58 41.03 21.86
CA PRO A 29 1.47 40.81 20.90
C PRO A 29 1.66 39.67 19.87
N GLY A 30 0.52 39.06 19.52
CA GLY A 30 0.10 38.81 18.13
C GLY A 30 0.96 37.94 17.21
N ASP A 31 0.81 36.61 17.30
CA ASP A 31 0.84 35.76 16.11
C ASP A 31 -0.58 35.28 15.85
N THR A 32 -1.22 35.94 14.90
CA THR A 32 -2.51 35.53 14.36
C THR A 32 -2.26 34.21 13.63
N PRO A 33 -3.01 33.12 13.85
CA PRO A 33 -2.91 31.97 12.97
C PRO A 33 -3.39 32.45 11.60
N ALA A 34 -2.46 32.64 10.68
CA ALA A 34 -2.77 32.93 9.30
C ALA A 34 -3.69 31.82 8.80
N ALA A 35 -4.95 32.20 8.64
CA ALA A 35 -5.96 31.39 8.01
C ALA A 35 -5.50 31.02 6.59
N ASP A 36 -5.99 29.87 6.18
CA ASP A 36 -6.24 29.53 4.80
C ASP A 36 -5.03 29.17 3.94
N ARG A 37 -4.69 27.88 3.98
CA ARG A 37 -4.45 27.15 2.74
C ARG A 37 -5.31 25.91 2.75
N THR A 38 -6.60 26.12 2.53
CA THR A 38 -7.44 25.10 1.90
C THR A 38 -6.94 24.96 0.47
N SER A 39 -5.76 24.34 0.26
CA SER A 39 -5.36 23.93 -1.07
C SER A 39 -6.38 22.87 -1.48
N GLY A 40 -7.35 23.28 -2.30
CA GLY A 40 -8.29 22.36 -2.93
C GLY A 40 -7.47 21.32 -3.65
N GLN A 41 -7.32 20.15 -3.04
CA GLN A 41 -6.49 19.09 -3.57
C GLN A 41 -7.16 18.65 -4.88
N LYS A 42 -6.56 19.04 -6.00
CA LYS A 42 -7.11 18.76 -7.33
C LYS A 42 -7.16 17.25 -7.50
N VAL A 43 -8.37 16.69 -7.51
CA VAL A 43 -8.58 15.27 -7.80
C VAL A 43 -8.53 15.10 -9.31
N MET A 44 -7.82 14.06 -9.75
CA MET A 44 -7.76 13.64 -11.15
C MET A 44 -8.27 12.21 -11.23
N GLU A 45 -9.25 11.98 -12.10
CA GLU A 45 -9.66 10.64 -12.52
C GLU A 45 -8.94 10.30 -13.83
N LEU A 46 -8.26 9.17 -13.87
CA LEU A 46 -7.50 8.71 -15.04
C LEU A 46 -8.12 7.43 -15.59
N SER A 47 -8.85 7.53 -16.70
CA SER A 47 -9.38 6.37 -17.41
C SER A 47 -8.41 5.89 -18.48
N VAL A 48 -8.00 4.62 -18.40
CA VAL A 48 -7.12 3.99 -19.40
C VAL A 48 -7.70 2.64 -19.83
N VAL A 49 -7.58 2.33 -21.13
CA VAL A 49 -7.90 1.01 -21.67
C VAL A 49 -6.60 0.34 -22.07
N ILE A 50 -6.35 -0.83 -21.50
CA ILE A 50 -5.15 -1.64 -21.77
C ILE A 50 -5.60 -3.00 -22.28
N THR A 51 -5.12 -3.38 -23.46
CA THR A 51 -5.40 -4.70 -24.04
C THR A 51 -4.25 -5.65 -23.73
N LEU A 52 -4.58 -6.81 -23.16
CA LEU A 52 -3.63 -7.90 -22.94
C LEU A 52 -3.94 -9.00 -23.96
N SER A 53 -2.91 -9.41 -24.72
CA SER A 53 -3.04 -10.35 -25.84
C SER A 53 -2.29 -11.65 -25.63
N ASP A 54 -1.52 -11.76 -24.54
CA ASP A 54 -0.65 -12.91 -24.28
C ASP A 54 -0.54 -13.20 -22.77
N ASP A 55 -0.46 -14.49 -22.42
CA ASP A 55 -0.38 -14.98 -21.04
C ASP A 55 0.87 -14.50 -20.27
N SER A 56 1.95 -14.15 -20.97
CA SER A 56 3.15 -13.58 -20.35
C SER A 56 2.96 -12.15 -19.82
N GLN A 57 1.88 -11.47 -20.22
CA GLN A 57 1.63 -10.06 -19.88
C GLN A 57 1.01 -9.86 -18.50
N ILE A 58 0.90 -10.93 -17.71
CA ILE A 58 0.33 -10.96 -16.36
C ILE A 58 0.92 -9.90 -15.41
N GLY A 59 2.20 -9.53 -15.59
CA GLY A 59 2.85 -8.49 -14.80
C GLY A 59 2.18 -7.12 -14.93
N ARG A 60 1.60 -6.80 -16.10
CA ARG A 60 0.85 -5.54 -16.30
C ARG A 60 -0.40 -5.52 -15.44
N SER A 61 -1.16 -6.61 -15.40
CA SER A 61 -2.36 -6.74 -14.56
C SER A 61 -2.02 -6.59 -13.08
N ALA A 62 -0.92 -7.21 -12.63
CA ALA A 62 -0.48 -7.09 -11.25
C ALA A 62 -0.11 -5.64 -10.88
N LEU A 63 0.62 -4.93 -11.76
CA LEU A 63 0.98 -3.52 -11.55
C LEU A 63 -0.25 -2.62 -11.50
N ILE A 64 -1.19 -2.76 -12.44
CA ILE A 64 -2.41 -1.95 -12.45
C ILE A 64 -3.23 -2.24 -11.19
N LEU A 65 -3.33 -3.51 -10.79
CA LEU A 65 -4.02 -3.91 -9.56
C LEU A 65 -3.39 -3.28 -8.31
N ALA A 66 -2.07 -3.32 -8.20
CA ALA A 66 -1.33 -2.66 -7.12
C ALA A 66 -1.49 -1.14 -7.13
N SER A 67 -1.75 -0.54 -8.30
CA SER A 67 -1.91 0.92 -8.47
C SER A 67 -3.33 1.41 -8.15
N THR A 68 -4.29 0.52 -7.90
CA THR A 68 -5.67 0.93 -7.54
C THR A 68 -5.70 1.64 -6.20
N THR A 69 -6.45 2.74 -6.11
CA THR A 69 -6.52 3.56 -4.89
C THR A 69 -7.83 3.40 -4.13
N GLY A 70 -8.89 3.00 -4.83
CA GLY A 70 -10.20 2.70 -4.27
C GLY A 70 -10.54 1.21 -4.26
N SER A 71 -11.41 0.82 -3.34
CA SER A 71 -11.95 -0.55 -3.26
C SER A 71 -12.80 -0.91 -4.48
N GLU A 72 -13.52 0.06 -5.04
CA GLU A 72 -14.37 -0.17 -6.22
C GLU A 72 -13.56 -0.38 -7.50
N GLU A 73 -12.53 0.44 -7.73
CA GLU A 73 -11.56 0.27 -8.84
C GLU A 73 -10.89 -1.12 -8.76
N GLU A 74 -10.45 -1.51 -7.56
CA GLU A 74 -9.84 -2.80 -7.31
C GLU A 74 -10.82 -3.96 -7.56
N ARG A 75 -12.08 -3.84 -7.13
CA ARG A 75 -13.12 -4.83 -7.35
C ARG A 75 -13.36 -5.04 -8.85
N VAL A 76 -13.61 -3.96 -9.58
CA VAL A 76 -13.88 -4.00 -11.03
C VAL A 76 -12.71 -4.62 -11.78
N LEU A 77 -11.47 -4.23 -11.46
CA LEU A 77 -10.30 -4.79 -12.12
C LEU A 77 -10.10 -6.28 -11.82
N LYS A 78 -10.33 -6.71 -10.57
CA LYS A 78 -10.29 -8.14 -10.22
C LYS A 78 -11.34 -8.93 -10.98
N GLU A 79 -12.56 -8.40 -11.14
CA GLU A 79 -13.62 -9.04 -11.95
C GLU A 79 -13.20 -9.18 -13.41
N GLN A 80 -12.65 -8.14 -14.03
CA GLN A 80 -12.13 -8.21 -15.40
C GLN A 80 -11.01 -9.26 -15.57
N ILE A 81 -10.10 -9.36 -14.60
CA ILE A 81 -9.04 -10.36 -14.61
C ILE A 81 -9.62 -11.78 -14.45
N CYS A 82 -10.62 -11.95 -13.57
CA CYS A 82 -11.34 -13.20 -13.36
C CYS A 82 -12.13 -13.65 -14.59
N ASP A 83 -12.82 -12.72 -15.27
CA ASP A 83 -13.59 -12.99 -16.49
C ASP A 83 -12.69 -13.45 -17.65
N PHE A 84 -11.45 -12.97 -17.68
CA PHE A 84 -10.42 -13.46 -18.60
C PHE A 84 -9.91 -14.87 -18.25
N GLY A 85 -10.24 -15.40 -17.07
CA GLY A 85 -9.84 -16.73 -16.60
C GLY A 85 -8.55 -16.74 -15.77
N TRP A 86 -8.09 -15.58 -15.33
CA TRP A 86 -6.96 -15.45 -14.40
C TRP A 86 -7.46 -15.28 -12.96
N LYS A 87 -6.58 -15.39 -11.98
CA LYS A 87 -6.88 -15.15 -10.57
C LYS A 87 -6.15 -13.91 -10.08
N ALA A 88 -6.80 -13.11 -9.25
CA ALA A 88 -6.21 -11.90 -8.70
C ALA A 88 -6.56 -11.68 -7.23
N VAL A 89 -5.60 -11.17 -6.45
CA VAL A 89 -5.82 -10.68 -5.08
C VAL A 89 -4.94 -9.45 -4.85
N ALA A 90 -5.40 -8.54 -3.98
CA ALA A 90 -4.60 -7.43 -3.50
C ALA A 90 -4.52 -7.47 -1.97
N THR A 91 -3.43 -6.94 -1.42
CA THR A 91 -3.26 -6.76 0.03
C THR A 91 -2.42 -5.52 0.30
N GLU A 92 -2.55 -4.94 1.49
CA GLU A 92 -1.82 -3.74 1.89
C GLU A 92 -0.94 -4.03 3.10
N VAL A 93 0.25 -3.44 3.11
CA VAL A 93 1.23 -3.62 4.20
C VAL A 93 1.89 -2.28 4.50
N GLY A 94 2.01 -1.97 5.79
CA GLY A 94 2.75 -0.80 6.26
C GLY A 94 3.69 -1.10 7.42
N GLY A 95 4.69 -0.25 7.58
CA GLY A 95 5.61 -0.30 8.71
C GLY A 95 6.96 0.35 8.42
N LEU A 96 7.88 0.23 9.37
CA LEU A 96 9.26 0.66 9.19
C LEU A 96 10.02 -0.32 8.30
N ALA A 97 10.96 0.20 7.50
CA ALA A 97 11.75 -0.58 6.54
C ALA A 97 12.43 -1.81 7.15
N GLY A 98 12.90 -1.73 8.41
CA GLY A 98 13.56 -2.85 9.10
C GLY A 98 12.65 -4.05 9.37
N ASP A 99 11.35 -3.82 9.61
CA ASP A 99 10.38 -4.88 9.93
C ASP A 99 9.62 -5.38 8.70
N LEU A 100 9.73 -4.66 7.59
CA LEU A 100 8.89 -4.84 6.42
C LEU A 100 9.08 -6.20 5.72
N PRO A 101 10.30 -6.77 5.56
CA PRO A 101 10.47 -8.03 4.85
C PRO A 101 9.62 -9.19 5.41
N GLN A 102 9.56 -9.32 6.74
CA GLN A 102 8.75 -10.36 7.38
C GLN A 102 7.25 -10.08 7.28
N LYS A 103 6.83 -8.82 7.43
CA LYS A 103 5.42 -8.43 7.32
C LYS A 103 4.88 -8.67 5.91
N ILE A 104 5.65 -8.27 4.89
CA ILE A 104 5.28 -8.49 3.49
C ILE A 104 5.21 -9.97 3.17
N THR A 105 6.19 -10.77 3.60
CA THR A 105 6.15 -12.23 3.39
C THR A 105 4.86 -12.84 3.95
N ARG A 106 4.47 -12.49 5.19
CA ARG A 106 3.22 -12.97 5.80
C ARG A 106 1.97 -12.51 5.04
N ALA A 107 1.94 -11.23 4.65
CA ALA A 107 0.80 -10.66 3.93
C ALA A 107 0.62 -11.29 2.54
N VAL A 108 1.71 -11.44 1.77
CA VAL A 108 1.72 -12.06 0.45
C VAL A 108 1.24 -13.50 0.54
N VAL A 109 1.81 -14.30 1.43
CA VAL A 109 1.41 -15.71 1.60
C VAL A 109 -0.03 -15.82 2.07
N GLY A 110 -0.44 -15.01 3.05
CA GLY A 110 -1.81 -15.01 3.56
C GLY A 110 -2.83 -14.65 2.47
N ALA A 111 -2.59 -13.56 1.74
CA ALA A 111 -3.45 -13.12 0.65
C ALA A 111 -3.52 -14.14 -0.49
N ALA A 112 -2.37 -14.69 -0.91
CA ALA A 112 -2.31 -15.64 -2.01
C ALA A 112 -3.00 -16.98 -1.68
N LEU A 113 -2.93 -17.44 -0.43
CA LEU A 113 -3.65 -18.63 0.01
C LEU A 113 -5.15 -18.37 0.16
N ASN A 114 -5.54 -17.25 0.78
CA ASN A 114 -6.94 -16.91 1.02
C ASN A 114 -7.68 -16.58 -0.30
N GLY A 115 -7.00 -15.93 -1.24
CA GLY A 115 -7.52 -15.66 -2.58
C GLY A 115 -7.39 -16.85 -3.54
N GLU A 116 -6.96 -18.02 -3.05
CA GLU A 116 -6.72 -19.24 -3.83
C GLU A 116 -5.85 -19.01 -5.08
N ILE A 117 -4.96 -18.02 -4.99
CA ILE A 117 -3.95 -17.75 -6.01
C ILE A 117 -2.96 -18.89 -6.02
N VAL A 118 -2.53 -19.39 -4.86
CA VAL A 118 -1.67 -20.57 -4.76
C VAL A 118 -2.22 -21.59 -3.78
N ARG A 119 -1.75 -22.83 -3.90
CA ARG A 119 -1.96 -23.91 -2.94
C ARG A 119 -0.68 -24.09 -2.12
N LYS A 120 -0.80 -24.76 -0.96
CA LYS A 120 0.35 -25.17 -0.12
C LYS A 120 1.15 -26.32 -0.77
N LYS A 121 1.59 -26.15 -2.02
CA LYS A 121 2.48 -27.04 -2.76
C LYS A 121 3.84 -26.38 -2.89
N SER A 122 4.91 -27.17 -2.81
CA SER A 122 6.28 -26.66 -2.84
C SER A 122 6.56 -25.78 -4.07
N ASN A 123 6.16 -26.22 -5.26
CA ASN A 123 6.38 -25.48 -6.51
C ASN A 123 5.62 -24.15 -6.54
N GLU A 124 4.35 -24.13 -6.15
CA GLU A 124 3.52 -22.91 -6.18
C GLU A 124 3.99 -21.89 -5.13
N MET A 125 4.37 -22.36 -3.94
CA MET A 125 4.94 -21.51 -2.91
C MET A 125 6.31 -20.98 -3.31
N HIS A 126 7.16 -21.80 -3.92
CA HIS A 126 8.45 -21.37 -4.43
C HIS A 126 8.31 -20.28 -5.50
N ALA A 127 7.41 -20.48 -6.46
CA ALA A 127 7.12 -19.49 -7.50
C ALA A 127 6.63 -18.16 -6.91
N LEU A 128 5.67 -18.21 -5.98
CA LEU A 128 5.16 -17.03 -5.28
C LEU A 128 6.27 -16.29 -4.52
N MET A 129 7.09 -17.02 -3.75
CA MET A 129 8.14 -16.43 -2.93
C MET A 129 9.23 -15.78 -3.78
N HIS A 130 9.61 -16.38 -4.92
CA HIS A 130 10.57 -15.76 -5.83
C HIS A 130 10.02 -14.51 -6.53
N ALA A 131 8.78 -14.56 -7.03
CA ALA A 131 8.13 -13.39 -7.61
C ALA A 131 8.01 -12.25 -6.58
N ALA A 132 7.62 -12.55 -5.34
CA ALA A 132 7.55 -11.57 -4.27
C ALA A 132 8.93 -10.99 -3.90
N PHE A 133 9.96 -11.84 -3.85
CA PHE A 133 11.33 -11.40 -3.56
C PHE A 133 11.88 -10.46 -4.64
N GLU A 134 11.64 -10.77 -5.92
CA GLU A 134 12.03 -9.91 -7.04
C GLU A 134 11.28 -8.57 -7.00
N ALA A 135 9.97 -8.60 -6.78
CA ALA A 135 9.16 -7.38 -6.64
C ALA A 135 9.66 -6.50 -5.48
N MET A 136 10.01 -7.12 -4.36
CA MET A 136 10.56 -6.44 -3.18
C MET A 136 11.93 -5.81 -3.45
N ASN A 137 12.80 -6.48 -4.17
CA ASN A 137 14.11 -5.91 -4.55
C ASN A 137 13.95 -4.73 -5.53
N GLY A 138 12.94 -4.75 -6.40
CA GLY A 138 12.60 -3.61 -7.25
C GLY A 138 12.07 -2.41 -6.46
N PHE A 139 11.28 -2.68 -5.40
CA PHE A 139 10.70 -1.64 -4.55
C PHE A 139 11.71 -1.06 -3.53
N ILE A 140 12.51 -1.93 -2.89
CA ILE A 140 13.49 -1.57 -1.87
C ILE A 140 14.84 -1.27 -2.52
N SER A 141 15.11 0.00 -2.78
CA SER A 141 16.45 0.44 -3.15
C SER A 141 17.39 0.48 -1.93
N VAL A 142 18.69 0.23 -2.15
CA VAL A 142 19.75 0.32 -1.14
C VAL A 142 19.72 1.69 -0.45
N GLY A 143 19.85 1.72 0.89
CA GLY A 143 19.94 2.95 1.69
C GLY A 143 18.65 3.39 2.40
N MET A 144 17.60 2.55 2.38
CA MET A 144 16.29 2.84 2.97
C MET A 144 16.16 2.63 4.50
N LEU A 145 17.27 2.52 5.22
CA LEU A 145 17.22 2.35 6.67
C LEU A 145 16.45 3.55 7.26
N GLU A 146 15.42 3.26 8.06
CA GLU A 146 14.52 4.21 8.73
C GLU A 146 13.37 4.84 7.92
N ALA A 147 13.13 4.42 6.68
CA ALA A 147 11.93 4.86 5.96
C ALA A 147 10.65 4.18 6.52
N SER A 148 9.59 4.96 6.72
CA SER A 148 8.22 4.46 6.84
C SER A 148 7.70 4.09 5.46
N ILE A 149 7.04 2.93 5.36
CA ILE A 149 6.59 2.37 4.10
C ILE A 149 5.10 2.04 4.22
N GLY A 150 4.35 2.36 3.17
CA GLY A 150 2.97 1.93 2.99
C GLY A 150 2.79 1.46 1.55
N VAL A 151 2.48 0.18 1.35
CA VAL A 151 2.40 -0.43 0.03
C VAL A 151 1.12 -1.20 -0.17
N LYS A 152 0.65 -1.20 -1.41
CA LYS A 152 -0.32 -2.15 -1.95
C LYS A 152 0.42 -3.17 -2.80
N ILE A 153 0.02 -4.42 -2.63
CA ILE A 153 0.61 -5.57 -3.32
C ILE A 153 -0.50 -6.22 -4.15
N GLY A 154 -0.32 -6.26 -5.47
CA GLY A 154 -1.18 -6.97 -6.40
C GLY A 154 -0.55 -8.30 -6.77
N ILE A 155 -1.32 -9.40 -6.69
CA ILE A 155 -0.88 -10.73 -7.08
C ILE A 155 -1.85 -11.26 -8.13
N VAL A 156 -1.32 -11.65 -9.28
CA VAL A 156 -2.12 -12.21 -10.38
C VAL A 156 -1.50 -13.54 -10.81
N ARG A 157 -2.34 -14.55 -11.04
CA ARG A 157 -1.94 -15.88 -11.53
C ARG A 157 -2.76 -16.28 -12.75
N ASN A 158 -2.09 -16.87 -13.74
CA ASN A 158 -2.74 -17.67 -14.78
C ASN A 158 -2.23 -19.12 -14.72
N ARG A 159 -2.40 -19.87 -15.80
CA ARG A 159 -2.01 -21.29 -15.84
C ARG A 159 -0.50 -21.51 -15.75
N HIS A 160 0.29 -20.57 -16.25
CA HIS A 160 1.74 -20.73 -16.47
C HIS A 160 2.59 -19.79 -15.63
N TRP A 161 2.01 -18.67 -15.19
CA TRP A 161 2.72 -17.57 -14.56
C TRP A 161 2.02 -17.07 -13.31
N ILE A 162 2.83 -16.57 -12.38
CA ILE A 162 2.42 -15.75 -11.25
C ILE A 162 3.21 -14.44 -11.26
N ALA A 163 2.52 -13.33 -11.08
CA ALA A 163 3.12 -12.01 -10.94
C ALA A 163 2.77 -11.41 -9.58
N VAL A 164 3.76 -10.76 -8.97
CA VAL A 164 3.60 -9.96 -7.75
C VAL A 164 4.10 -8.55 -8.08
N ALA A 165 3.24 -7.56 -7.89
CA ALA A 165 3.60 -6.16 -8.00
C ALA A 165 3.42 -5.46 -6.65
N VAL A 166 4.32 -4.54 -6.35
CA VAL A 166 4.30 -3.70 -5.16
C VAL A 166 4.28 -2.26 -5.64
N VAL A 167 3.33 -1.46 -5.18
CA VAL A 167 3.25 -0.02 -5.45
C VAL A 167 2.93 0.69 -4.14
N GLY A 168 3.60 1.80 -3.87
CA GLY A 168 3.27 2.61 -2.70
C GLY A 168 4.38 3.58 -2.33
N ASP A 169 4.27 4.15 -1.14
CA ASP A 169 5.11 5.23 -0.68
C ASP A 169 6.24 4.76 0.22
N THR A 170 7.38 5.44 0.06
CA THR A 170 8.47 5.41 1.03
C THR A 170 8.69 6.81 1.55
N ALA A 171 8.78 6.95 2.88
CA ALA A 171 8.83 8.24 3.55
C ALA A 171 9.92 8.26 4.62
N TYR A 172 10.83 9.22 4.56
CA TYR A 172 11.74 9.53 5.69
C TYR A 172 11.09 10.48 6.68
N HIS A 173 10.17 11.32 6.19
CA HIS A 173 9.43 12.30 6.96
C HIS A 173 8.04 12.49 6.33
N ALA A 174 7.06 12.98 7.07
CA ALA A 174 5.67 13.12 6.58
C ALA A 174 5.55 13.92 5.26
N VAL A 175 6.44 14.89 5.04
CA VAL A 175 6.48 15.72 3.83
C VAL A 175 7.51 15.26 2.79
N ALA A 176 8.35 14.28 3.14
CA ALA A 176 9.41 13.75 2.28
C ALA A 176 9.12 12.27 1.98
N HIS A 177 8.10 12.07 1.14
CA HIS A 177 7.69 10.77 0.63
C HIS A 177 7.60 10.78 -0.89
N HIS A 178 7.77 9.62 -1.50
CA HIS A 178 7.55 9.44 -2.92
C HIS A 178 7.14 8.00 -3.21
N GLU A 179 6.37 7.86 -4.28
CA GLU A 179 5.93 6.60 -4.81
C GLU A 179 7.10 5.80 -5.38
N ARG A 180 7.01 4.48 -5.21
CA ARG A 180 7.90 3.49 -5.81
C ARG A 180 7.09 2.30 -6.25
N CYS A 181 7.66 1.53 -7.16
CA CYS A 181 7.10 0.25 -7.56
C CYS A 181 8.17 -0.82 -7.70
N GLY A 182 7.72 -2.07 -7.64
CA GLY A 182 8.51 -3.24 -7.97
C GLY A 182 7.62 -4.33 -8.54
N LEU A 183 8.16 -5.15 -9.43
CA LEU A 183 7.45 -6.24 -10.10
C LEU A 183 8.36 -7.48 -10.12
N GLY A 184 7.79 -8.63 -9.83
CA GLY A 184 8.42 -9.93 -10.04
C GLY A 184 7.45 -10.88 -10.73
N VAL A 185 7.97 -11.70 -11.64
CA VAL A 185 7.18 -12.63 -12.45
C VAL A 185 7.89 -13.98 -12.49
N MET A 186 7.17 -15.04 -12.18
CA MET A 186 7.73 -16.39 -12.09
C MET A 186 6.83 -17.42 -12.74
N HIS A 187 7.42 -18.45 -13.33
CA HIS A 187 6.69 -19.61 -13.84
C HIS A 187 6.16 -20.45 -12.66
N ILE A 188 4.95 -21.00 -12.76
CA ILE A 188 4.26 -21.74 -11.68
C ILE A 188 3.76 -23.13 -12.08
#